data_AF-A0A943ZJ48-F1
#
_entry.id   AF-A0A943ZJ48-F1
#
_cell.length_a   1.000
_cell.length_b   1.000
_cell.length_c   1.000
_cell.angle_alpha   90.00
_cell.angle_beta   90.00
_cell.angle_gamma   90.00
#
_symmetry.space_group_name_H-M   'P 1'
#
loop_
_entity.id
_entity.type
_entity.pdbx_description
1 polymer ?
#
loop_
_entity_poly.entity_id
_entity_poly.type
_entity_poly.pdbx_seq_one_letter_code
_entity_poly.pdbx_strand_id
1 'polypeptide(L)'
;MKLSILLAGSILTSAIVGNVYAQTCGDQPSCSDLGYSYTGSTSDCLSPALKCPFNTSYFNCVKKTDVYNGIAPDYYTGKKLRTDGTIYTVGSGELSSYKCAWALFRSQETNTNGTASEWKINTAVVGHQRGLINKWADYNSAMFWVVSGDQISLKGYGQDYLYIYPCRGN
;
A
#
# COMPACT_ATOMS: atom_id res chain seq x y z
N MET A 1 -72.54 -48.61 6.77
CA MET A 1 -71.76 -47.54 7.42
C MET A 1 -70.74 -46.99 6.42
N LYS A 2 -70.64 -45.67 6.33
CA LYS A 2 -69.67 -44.89 5.53
C LYS A 2 -68.25 -45.05 6.11
N LEU A 3 -67.21 -45.05 5.26
CA LEU A 3 -66.28 -43.92 5.15
C LEU A 3 -65.36 -44.07 3.93
N SER A 4 -65.50 -43.16 2.98
CA SER A 4 -64.50 -42.87 1.95
C SER A 4 -63.47 -41.91 2.55
N ILE A 5 -62.18 -42.20 2.41
CA ILE A 5 -61.14 -41.17 2.45
C ILE A 5 -60.48 -41.14 1.08
N LEU A 6 -60.64 -39.98 0.48
CA LEU A 6 -60.16 -39.50 -0.79
C LEU A 6 -58.80 -38.81 -0.59
N LEU A 7 -58.10 -38.61 -1.71
CA LEU A 7 -57.04 -37.63 -1.97
C LEU A 7 -55.61 -37.95 -1.51
N ALA A 8 -54.74 -38.18 -2.48
CA ALA A 8 -53.90 -37.12 -3.09
C ALA A 8 -52.52 -37.67 -3.43
N GLY A 9 -52.17 -37.62 -4.71
CA GLY A 9 -50.83 -37.90 -5.20
C GLY A 9 -49.83 -37.02 -4.46
N SER A 10 -48.96 -37.65 -3.68
CA SER A 10 -47.80 -36.99 -3.11
C SER A 10 -46.69 -37.08 -4.15
N ILE A 11 -46.47 -35.95 -4.80
CA ILE A 11 -45.35 -35.65 -5.66
C ILE A 11 -44.08 -36.06 -4.89
N LEU A 12 -43.22 -36.87 -5.51
CA LEU A 12 -41.82 -36.99 -5.11
C LEU A 12 -41.17 -35.62 -5.33
N THR A 13 -41.44 -34.66 -4.44
CA THR A 13 -40.54 -33.55 -4.21
C THR A 13 -39.30 -34.18 -3.60
N SER A 14 -38.36 -34.54 -4.46
CA SER A 14 -36.95 -34.58 -4.11
C SER A 14 -36.65 -33.27 -3.40
N ALA A 15 -36.75 -33.27 -2.07
CA ALA A 15 -36.05 -32.35 -1.23
C ALA A 15 -34.61 -32.50 -1.70
N ILE A 16 -34.16 -31.51 -2.48
CA ILE A 16 -32.75 -31.24 -2.65
C ILE A 16 -32.26 -31.24 -1.22
N VAL A 17 -31.55 -32.31 -0.88
CA VAL A 17 -31.01 -32.55 0.45
C VAL A 17 -30.10 -31.37 0.68
N GLY A 18 -30.64 -30.32 1.30
CA GLY A 18 -29.90 -29.17 1.74
C GLY A 18 -28.83 -29.76 2.64
N ASN A 19 -27.59 -29.69 2.16
CA ASN A 19 -26.37 -30.20 2.77
C ASN A 19 -26.57 -30.63 4.23
N VAL A 20 -26.94 -31.90 4.46
CA VAL A 20 -27.02 -32.51 5.81
C VAL A 20 -25.61 -32.80 6.33
N TYR A 21 -24.60 -32.07 5.83
CA TYR A 21 -23.25 -32.00 6.38
C TYR A 21 -23.10 -30.91 7.47
N ALA A 22 -24.18 -30.21 7.85
CA ALA A 22 -24.11 -29.13 8.83
C ALA A 22 -24.80 -29.43 10.17
N GLN A 23 -25.13 -30.69 10.49
CA GLN A 23 -25.90 -30.99 11.71
C GLN A 23 -25.05 -31.15 13.00
N THR A 24 -23.73 -30.97 12.94
CA THR A 24 -22.84 -30.92 14.12
C THR A 24 -21.62 -30.02 13.92
N CYS A 25 -21.79 -28.86 13.30
CA CYS A 25 -20.74 -27.84 13.22
C CYS A 25 -21.19 -26.63 14.02
N GLY A 26 -20.33 -26.08 14.89
CA GLY A 26 -20.63 -24.88 15.68
C GLY A 26 -21.15 -23.72 14.83
N ASP A 27 -21.78 -22.73 15.46
CA ASP A 27 -22.41 -21.59 14.80
C ASP A 27 -21.61 -21.11 13.58
N GLN A 28 -22.31 -21.00 12.44
CA GLN A 28 -21.72 -20.58 11.19
C GLN A 28 -21.00 -19.23 11.39
N PRO A 29 -19.70 -19.10 11.05
CA PRO A 29 -18.95 -17.87 11.26
C PRO A 29 -19.57 -16.71 10.48
N SER A 30 -19.46 -15.49 11.01
CA SER A 30 -19.97 -14.33 10.30
C SER A 30 -19.08 -13.99 9.10
N CYS A 31 -19.66 -13.39 8.06
CA CYS A 31 -18.89 -12.91 6.90
C CYS A 31 -17.80 -11.91 7.31
N SER A 32 -18.03 -11.11 8.36
CA SER A 32 -17.04 -10.18 8.88
C SER A 32 -15.85 -10.89 9.53
N ASP A 33 -16.09 -11.97 10.29
CA ASP A 33 -15.02 -12.76 10.92
C ASP A 33 -14.13 -13.44 9.88
N LEU A 34 -14.70 -13.74 8.71
CA LEU A 34 -13.99 -14.27 7.56
C LEU A 34 -13.35 -13.18 6.68
N GLY A 35 -13.45 -11.91 7.07
CA GLY A 35 -12.83 -10.77 6.38
C GLY A 35 -13.67 -10.15 5.25
N TYR A 36 -14.91 -10.57 5.04
CA TYR A 36 -15.84 -9.95 4.09
C TYR A 36 -16.59 -8.79 4.76
N SER A 37 -15.96 -7.62 4.78
CA SER A 37 -16.47 -6.43 5.49
C SER A 37 -17.18 -5.41 4.60
N TYR A 38 -17.08 -5.53 3.28
CA TYR A 38 -17.69 -4.57 2.36
C TYR A 38 -19.08 -5.00 1.93
N THR A 39 -19.96 -4.00 1.77
CA THR A 39 -21.29 -4.13 1.18
C THR A 39 -21.47 -3.06 0.09
N GLY A 40 -22.42 -3.26 -0.82
CA GLY A 40 -22.70 -2.30 -1.90
C GLY A 40 -21.94 -2.58 -3.21
N SER A 41 -21.42 -1.52 -3.85
CA SER A 41 -20.83 -1.61 -5.19
C SER A 41 -19.42 -2.21 -5.19
N THR A 42 -19.13 -3.03 -6.20
CA THR A 42 -17.79 -3.59 -6.46
C THR A 42 -17.02 -2.82 -7.55
N SER A 43 -17.51 -1.66 -8.00
CA SER A 43 -16.89 -0.83 -9.05
C SER A 43 -15.46 -0.39 -8.73
N ASP A 44 -15.18 -0.24 -7.44
CA ASP A 44 -13.91 0.30 -6.93
C ASP A 44 -12.93 -0.81 -6.60
N CYS A 45 -13.35 -2.07 -6.70
CA CYS A 45 -12.47 -3.21 -6.57
C CYS A 45 -11.48 -3.24 -7.76
N LEU A 46 -10.22 -3.55 -7.47
CA LEU A 46 -9.19 -3.72 -8.49
C LEU A 46 -9.42 -5.01 -9.31
N SER A 47 -9.95 -6.03 -8.65
CA SER A 47 -10.25 -7.36 -9.20
C SER A 47 -11.71 -7.73 -8.92
N PRO A 48 -12.24 -8.80 -9.54
CA PRO A 48 -13.54 -9.35 -9.15
C PRO A 48 -13.61 -9.57 -7.64
N ALA A 49 -14.70 -9.12 -7.02
CA ALA A 49 -14.88 -9.20 -5.58
C ALA A 49 -15.14 -10.64 -5.14
N LEU A 50 -14.50 -11.07 -4.06
CA LEU A 50 -14.74 -12.35 -3.42
C LEU A 50 -16.00 -12.22 -2.56
N LYS A 51 -17.06 -12.95 -2.91
CA LYS A 51 -18.32 -12.93 -2.16
C LYS A 51 -18.27 -13.89 -0.99
N CYS A 52 -18.90 -13.51 0.12
CA CYS A 52 -19.04 -14.41 1.26
C CYS A 52 -19.94 -15.61 0.91
N PRO A 53 -19.56 -16.86 1.24
CA PRO A 53 -20.34 -18.06 0.91
C PRO A 53 -21.73 -18.09 1.55
N PHE A 54 -21.88 -17.44 2.70
CA PHE A 54 -23.10 -17.49 3.51
C PHE A 54 -24.01 -16.27 3.34
N ASN A 55 -23.49 -15.17 2.78
CA ASN A 55 -24.26 -13.98 2.47
C ASN A 55 -23.60 -13.19 1.34
N THR A 56 -24.15 -13.29 0.13
CA THR A 56 -23.57 -12.69 -1.08
C THR A 56 -23.61 -11.16 -1.10
N SER A 57 -24.30 -10.51 -0.16
CA SER A 57 -24.28 -9.05 0.00
C SER A 57 -22.98 -8.54 0.60
N TYR A 58 -22.21 -9.42 1.25
CA TYR A 58 -20.88 -9.13 1.79
C TYR A 58 -19.80 -9.64 0.84
N PHE A 59 -18.77 -8.83 0.67
CA PHE A 59 -17.61 -9.17 -0.15
C PHE A 59 -16.31 -8.63 0.44
N ASN A 60 -15.20 -9.18 -0.07
CA ASN A 60 -13.85 -8.69 0.15
C ASN A 60 -13.22 -8.40 -1.21
N CYS A 61 -12.53 -7.27 -1.32
CA CYS A 61 -11.68 -6.96 -2.45
C CYS A 61 -10.63 -5.93 -2.03
N VAL A 62 -9.54 -5.83 -2.78
CA VAL A 62 -8.64 -4.68 -2.69
C VAL A 62 -9.26 -3.54 -3.48
N LYS A 63 -9.48 -2.37 -2.85
CA LYS A 63 -9.99 -1.20 -3.57
C LYS A 63 -8.86 -0.44 -4.25
N LYS A 64 -9.18 0.21 -5.36
CA LYS A 64 -8.27 1.10 -6.09
C LYS A 64 -7.71 2.21 -5.19
N THR A 65 -8.54 2.72 -4.27
CA THR A 65 -8.16 3.75 -3.29
C THR A 65 -7.13 3.24 -2.29
N ASP A 66 -7.22 1.97 -1.89
CA ASP A 66 -6.29 1.38 -0.92
C ASP A 66 -4.90 1.27 -1.52
N VAL A 67 -4.82 0.86 -2.80
CA VAL A 67 -3.57 0.85 -3.56
C VAL A 67 -3.02 2.26 -3.70
N TYR A 68 -3.85 3.21 -4.12
CA TYR A 68 -3.42 4.60 -4.28
C TYR A 68 -2.88 5.19 -2.96
N ASN A 69 -3.59 4.99 -1.85
CA ASN A 69 -3.14 5.47 -0.55
C ASN A 69 -1.85 4.75 -0.11
N GLY A 70 -1.69 3.47 -0.44
CA GLY A 70 -0.48 2.70 -0.17
C GLY A 70 0.77 3.17 -0.92
N ILE A 71 0.63 3.92 -2.03
CA ILE A 71 1.77 4.38 -2.83
C ILE A 71 1.88 5.90 -2.94
N ALA A 72 0.81 6.66 -2.73
CA ALA A 72 0.84 8.11 -2.94
C ALA A 72 1.65 8.80 -1.82
N PRO A 73 2.51 9.77 -2.15
CA PRO A 73 3.17 10.57 -1.12
C PRO A 73 2.16 11.44 -0.36
N ASP A 74 2.37 11.54 0.94
CA ASP A 74 1.77 12.57 1.78
C ASP A 74 2.71 13.79 1.84
N TYR A 75 2.38 14.80 1.03
CA TYR A 75 3.13 16.04 0.97
C TYR A 75 2.94 16.94 2.21
N TYR A 76 1.91 16.71 3.02
CA TYR A 76 1.61 17.54 4.18
C TYR A 76 2.47 17.18 5.40
N THR A 77 2.85 15.92 5.52
CA THR A 77 3.64 15.38 6.65
C THR A 77 5.11 15.15 6.30
N GLY A 78 5.53 15.62 5.13
CA GLY A 78 6.90 15.50 4.66
C GLY A 78 7.93 16.15 5.60
N LYS A 79 9.12 15.56 5.64
CA LYS A 79 10.21 15.97 6.51
C LYS A 79 11.49 16.22 5.73
N LYS A 80 12.25 17.25 6.13
CA LYS A 80 13.62 17.48 5.63
C LYS A 80 14.62 16.66 6.45
N LEU A 81 15.49 15.91 5.76
CA LEU A 81 16.57 15.13 6.34
C LEU A 81 17.93 15.81 6.13
N ARG A 82 18.95 15.35 6.84
CA ARG A 82 20.31 15.85 6.67
C ARG A 82 20.91 15.39 5.34
N THR A 83 21.84 16.19 4.84
CA THR A 83 22.52 16.00 3.55
C THR A 83 24.04 15.89 3.73
N ASP A 84 24.50 15.46 4.90
CA ASP A 84 25.92 15.27 5.26
C ASP A 84 26.44 13.85 4.95
N GLY A 85 25.62 13.01 4.31
CA GLY A 85 25.88 11.59 4.07
C GLY A 85 25.33 10.67 5.15
N THR A 86 24.59 11.18 6.14
CA THR A 86 23.83 10.34 7.09
C THR A 86 22.93 9.36 6.35
N ILE A 87 22.93 8.10 6.79
CA ILE A 87 22.10 7.03 6.24
C ILE A 87 20.83 6.91 7.07
N TYR A 88 19.68 7.05 6.42
CA TYR A 88 18.36 6.83 7.00
C TYR A 88 17.78 5.53 6.48
N THR A 89 17.24 4.68 7.35
CA THR A 89 16.57 3.43 6.95
C THR A 89 15.06 3.59 7.12
N VAL A 90 14.30 3.40 6.05
CA VAL A 90 12.83 3.44 6.11
C VAL A 90 12.34 2.31 7.03
N GLY A 91 11.41 2.61 7.93
CA GLY A 91 10.93 1.65 8.93
C GLY A 91 11.84 1.47 10.14
N SER A 92 12.89 2.29 10.30
CA SER A 92 13.75 2.29 11.49
C SER A 92 14.22 3.68 11.89
N GLY A 93 14.70 3.81 13.13
CA GLY A 93 15.23 5.06 13.69
C GLY A 93 14.25 6.23 13.52
N GLU A 94 14.71 7.31 12.88
CA GLU A 94 13.94 8.53 12.63
C GLU A 94 12.74 8.31 11.68
N LEU A 95 12.73 7.23 10.90
CA LEU A 95 11.68 6.86 9.94
C LEU A 95 10.93 5.58 10.36
N SER A 96 10.93 5.25 11.66
CA SER A 96 10.37 3.99 12.19
C SER A 96 8.88 3.78 11.90
N SER A 97 8.10 4.85 11.78
CA SER A 97 6.67 4.77 11.47
C SER A 97 6.37 4.57 9.99
N TYR A 98 7.38 4.61 9.11
CA TYR A 98 7.15 4.61 7.66
C TYR A 98 7.29 3.18 7.10
N LYS A 99 6.20 2.62 6.56
CA LYS A 99 6.25 1.35 5.82
C LYS A 99 6.73 1.57 4.38
N CYS A 100 6.39 2.72 3.81
CA CYS A 100 7.00 3.25 2.60
C CYS A 100 7.02 4.79 2.60
N ALA A 101 7.80 5.36 1.70
CA ALA A 101 7.95 6.80 1.55
C ALA A 101 8.42 7.17 0.14
N TRP A 102 8.39 8.46 -0.17
CA TRP A 102 9.02 9.05 -1.35
C TRP A 102 10.18 9.94 -0.92
N ALA A 103 11.38 9.57 -1.34
CA ALA A 103 12.59 10.34 -1.14
C ALA A 103 12.78 11.31 -2.31
N LEU A 104 12.67 12.61 -2.03
CA LEU A 104 12.95 13.69 -2.98
C LEU A 104 14.37 14.21 -2.73
N PHE A 105 15.24 13.96 -3.69
CA PHE A 105 16.58 14.52 -3.73
C PHE A 105 16.58 15.78 -4.59
N ARG A 106 17.21 16.83 -4.09
CA ARG A 106 17.45 18.07 -4.84
C ARG A 106 18.87 18.55 -4.55
N SER A 107 19.63 18.77 -5.60
CA SER A 107 20.97 19.37 -5.52
C SER A 107 21.02 20.54 -6.47
N GLN A 108 21.40 21.69 -5.93
CA GLN A 108 21.40 22.97 -6.62
C GLN A 108 22.73 23.66 -6.38
N GLU A 109 23.05 24.60 -7.28
CA GLU A 109 24.24 25.44 -7.22
C GLU A 109 25.56 24.67 -7.22
N THR A 110 26.65 25.34 -7.54
CA THR A 110 27.96 24.71 -7.38
C THR A 110 28.44 24.75 -5.95
N ASN A 111 29.40 23.87 -5.67
CA ASN A 111 30.20 23.96 -4.45
C ASN A 111 31.61 24.43 -4.74
N THR A 112 32.23 24.98 -3.71
CA THR A 112 33.56 25.55 -3.74
C THR A 112 34.67 24.52 -3.99
N ASN A 113 34.37 23.21 -3.89
CA ASN A 113 35.36 22.13 -3.87
C ASN A 113 35.37 21.26 -5.14
N GLY A 114 34.50 21.51 -6.12
CA GLY A 114 34.42 20.71 -7.34
C GLY A 114 34.02 19.25 -7.12
N THR A 115 33.41 18.94 -5.97
CA THR A 115 33.03 17.57 -5.58
C THR A 115 31.56 17.33 -5.92
N ALA A 116 31.20 16.18 -6.48
CA ALA A 116 29.80 15.90 -6.79
C ALA A 116 28.97 15.64 -5.52
N SER A 117 27.76 16.19 -5.45
CA SER A 117 26.74 15.72 -4.49
C SER A 117 26.21 14.37 -4.96
N GLU A 118 26.20 13.36 -4.08
CA GLU A 118 25.76 11.99 -4.43
C GLU A 118 24.46 11.62 -3.71
N TRP A 119 23.52 11.03 -4.45
CA TRP A 119 22.25 10.53 -3.95
C TRP A 119 22.31 9.01 -3.98
N LYS A 120 22.08 8.37 -2.83
CA LYS A 120 22.11 6.91 -2.72
C LYS A 120 20.81 6.37 -2.19
N ILE A 121 20.38 5.29 -2.82
CA ILE A 121 19.37 4.37 -2.30
C ILE A 121 20.05 3.02 -2.18
N ASN A 122 20.10 2.47 -0.97
CA ASN A 122 20.93 1.35 -0.60
C ASN A 122 22.39 1.63 -1.00
N THR A 123 23.02 0.72 -1.73
CA THR A 123 24.38 0.90 -2.24
C THR A 123 24.43 1.60 -3.59
N ALA A 124 23.29 1.82 -4.26
CA ALA A 124 23.23 2.37 -5.60
C ALA A 124 23.26 3.90 -5.59
N VAL A 125 24.08 4.50 -6.46
CA VAL A 125 24.01 5.93 -6.78
C VAL A 125 22.87 6.13 -7.78
N VAL A 126 21.80 6.78 -7.35
CA VAL A 126 20.58 6.99 -8.15
C VAL A 126 20.53 8.37 -8.82
N GLY A 127 21.48 9.22 -8.46
CA GLY A 127 21.62 10.54 -9.04
C GLY A 127 22.78 11.27 -8.40
N HIS A 128 23.20 12.33 -9.06
CA HIS A 128 24.25 13.19 -8.55
C HIS A 128 24.11 14.58 -9.17
N GLN A 129 24.79 15.55 -8.59
CA GLN A 129 24.98 16.86 -9.19
C GLN A 129 26.48 17.08 -9.39
N ARG A 130 26.86 17.63 -10.55
CA ARG A 130 28.27 17.78 -10.90
C ARG A 130 28.89 18.87 -10.02
N GLY A 131 29.98 18.53 -9.33
CA GLY A 131 30.81 19.53 -8.67
C GLY A 131 31.58 20.33 -9.70
N LEU A 132 31.22 21.59 -9.92
CA LEU A 132 31.98 22.51 -10.76
C LEU A 132 32.49 23.67 -9.90
N ILE A 133 33.80 23.87 -9.82
CA ILE A 133 34.35 24.96 -9.00
C ILE A 133 33.94 26.32 -9.59
N ASN A 134 33.22 27.12 -8.81
CA ASN A 134 32.84 28.50 -9.14
C ASN A 134 32.12 28.69 -10.50
N LYS A 135 31.41 27.67 -10.98
CA LYS A 135 30.59 27.75 -12.20
C LYS A 135 29.12 27.58 -11.86
N TRP A 136 28.23 27.66 -12.83
CA TRP A 136 26.86 27.18 -12.62
C TRP A 136 26.84 25.68 -12.89
N ALA A 137 26.19 24.93 -12.03
CA ALA A 137 25.90 23.52 -12.23
C ALA A 137 24.39 23.35 -12.25
N ASP A 138 23.96 22.36 -13.02
CA ASP A 138 22.55 22.11 -13.28
C ASP A 138 21.77 21.86 -11.98
N TYR A 139 20.53 22.33 -11.97
CA TYR A 139 19.56 21.97 -10.95
C TYR A 139 19.11 20.53 -11.21
N ASN A 140 19.50 19.61 -10.32
CA ASN A 140 19.10 18.21 -10.42
C ASN A 140 18.10 17.90 -9.31
N SER A 141 16.96 17.32 -9.70
CA SER A 141 16.01 16.76 -8.75
C SER A 141 15.42 15.45 -9.25
N ALA A 142 15.28 14.48 -8.35
CA ALA A 142 14.54 13.26 -8.63
C ALA A 142 13.82 12.79 -7.36
N MET A 143 12.69 12.11 -7.57
CA MET A 143 11.89 11.56 -6.50
C MET A 143 11.74 10.06 -6.71
N PHE A 144 12.01 9.28 -5.66
CA PHE A 144 12.00 7.83 -5.71
C PHE A 144 11.09 7.27 -4.62
N TRP A 145 10.28 6.28 -4.99
CA TRP A 145 9.53 5.50 -4.01
C TRP A 145 10.46 4.49 -3.34
N VAL A 146 10.41 4.42 -2.01
CA VAL A 146 11.24 3.57 -1.17
C VAL A 146 10.36 2.87 -0.14
N VAL A 147 10.73 1.66 0.26
CA VAL A 147 9.95 0.82 1.20
C VAL A 147 10.77 0.49 2.44
N SER A 148 10.10 -0.02 3.47
CA SER A 148 10.75 -0.43 4.72
C SER A 148 11.96 -1.33 4.46
N GLY A 149 13.08 -1.00 5.11
CA GLY A 149 14.38 -1.64 4.90
C GLY A 149 15.28 -0.90 3.90
N ASP A 150 14.75 -0.10 2.98
CA ASP A 150 15.57 0.71 2.08
C ASP A 150 16.33 1.78 2.87
N GLN A 151 17.59 1.96 2.47
CA GLN A 151 18.46 2.98 3.02
C GLN A 151 18.54 4.16 2.06
N ILE A 152 18.43 5.38 2.56
CA ILE A 152 18.57 6.60 1.76
C ILE A 152 19.66 7.48 2.37
N SER A 153 20.48 8.08 1.52
CA SER A 153 21.43 9.10 1.94
C SER A 153 21.71 10.10 0.83
N LEU A 154 21.95 11.35 1.22
CA LEU A 154 22.45 12.39 0.34
C LEU A 154 23.73 12.90 0.97
N LYS A 155 24.86 12.77 0.27
CA LYS A 155 26.10 13.45 0.64
C LYS A 155 26.27 14.67 -0.24
N GLY A 156 25.84 15.81 0.28
CA GLY A 156 25.81 17.09 -0.39
C GLY A 156 27.08 17.87 -0.17
N TYR A 157 27.44 18.67 -1.17
CA TYR A 157 28.54 19.62 -1.09
C TYR A 157 28.12 21.04 -1.52
N GLY A 158 26.95 21.22 -2.14
CA GLY A 158 26.39 22.50 -2.59
C GLY A 158 25.12 22.87 -1.81
N GLN A 159 24.11 23.40 -2.51
CA GLN A 159 22.78 23.61 -1.92
C GLN A 159 21.93 22.35 -2.09
N ASP A 160 22.08 21.44 -1.13
CA ASP A 160 21.47 20.12 -1.17
C ASP A 160 20.28 19.99 -0.21
N TYR A 161 19.23 19.31 -0.67
CA TYR A 161 18.02 19.05 0.07
C TYR A 161 17.59 17.60 -0.12
N LEU A 162 17.39 16.90 0.99
CA LEU A 162 16.74 15.59 1.03
C LEU A 162 15.42 15.75 1.78
N TYR A 163 14.31 15.48 1.09
CA TYR A 163 13.00 15.41 1.70
C TYR A 163 12.47 13.98 1.66
N ILE A 164 11.74 13.59 2.69
CA ILE A 164 11.07 12.29 2.77
C ILE A 164 9.58 12.54 3.02
N TYR A 165 8.74 11.91 2.21
CA TYR A 165 7.27 11.99 2.31
C TYR A 165 6.72 10.60 2.60
N PRO A 166 6.08 10.31 3.73
CA PRO A 166 5.50 9.01 3.96
C PRO A 166 4.42 8.69 2.92
N CYS A 167 4.19 7.42 2.64
CA CYS A 167 2.99 7.03 1.91
C CYS A 167 1.72 7.37 2.72
N ARG A 168 0.64 7.79 2.06
CA ARG A 168 -0.62 8.19 2.73
C ARG A 168 -1.26 7.10 3.59
N GLY A 169 -1.09 5.84 3.19
CA GLY A 169 -1.63 4.67 3.88
C GLY A 169 -0.70 4.08 4.93
N ASN A 170 0.39 4.77 5.32
CA ASN A 170 1.28 4.32 6.38
C ASN A 170 0.54 4.12 7.71
#